data_AF-A0A352XEJ5-F1
#
_entry.id   AF-A0A352XEJ5-F1
#
_cell.length_a   1.000
_cell.length_b   1.000
_cell.length_c   1.000
_cell.angle_alpha   90.00
_cell.angle_beta   90.00
_cell.angle_gamma   90.00
#
_symmetry.space_group_name_H-M   'P 1'
#
loop_
_entity.id
_entity.type
_entity.pdbx_description
1 polymer ?
#
loop_
_entity_poly.entity_id
_entity_poly.type
_entity_poly.pdbx_seq_one_letter_code
_entity_poly.pdbx_strand_id
1 'polypeptide(L)' 'MKSASPNVGIMHDLKSEFQQIFERSKDLGTGTLALVDWLKKAEPYYRKSVPTIQRFPLL' A
#
# COMPACT_ATOMS: atom_id res chain seq x y z
N MET A 1 -17.29 23.83 -3.76
CA MET A 1 -16.45 22.81 -3.08
C MET A 1 -15.48 22.25 -4.11
N LYS A 2 -14.17 22.34 -3.89
CA LYS A 2 -13.19 21.64 -4.75
C LYS A 2 -13.36 20.15 -4.45
N SER A 3 -14.05 19.41 -5.31
CA SER A 3 -14.05 17.95 -5.23
C SER A 3 -12.61 17.50 -5.30
N ALA A 4 -12.14 16.82 -4.25
CA ALA A 4 -10.86 16.16 -4.33
C ALA A 4 -10.88 15.24 -5.56
N SER A 5 -9.77 15.21 -6.32
CA SER A 5 -9.66 14.32 -7.47
C SER A 5 -10.06 12.90 -7.05
N PRO A 6 -10.79 12.13 -7.87
CA PRO A 6 -11.14 10.73 -7.58
C PRO A 6 -9.95 9.90 -7.10
N ASN A 7 -8.74 10.24 -7.56
CA ASN A 7 -7.49 9.61 -7.16
C ASN A 7 -7.16 9.82 -5.67
N VAL A 8 -7.56 10.93 -5.06
CA VAL A 8 -7.29 11.23 -3.64
C VAL A 8 -8.10 10.30 -2.73
N GLY A 9 -9.34 9.99 -3.10
CA GLY A 9 -10.16 9.00 -2.39
C GLY A 9 -9.51 7.62 -2.43
N ILE A 10 -9.10 7.17 -3.63
CA ILE A 10 -8.42 5.88 -3.80
C ILE A 10 -7.11 5.82 -3.00
N MET A 11 -6.32 6.89 -3.00
CA MET A 11 -5.10 6.98 -2.19
C MET A 11 -5.40 6.90 -0.69
N HIS A 12 -6.47 7.55 -0.23
CA HIS A 12 -6.88 7.46 1.17
C HIS A 12 -7.20 6.01 1.57
N ASP A 13 -8.00 5.31 0.75
CA ASP A 13 -8.37 3.92 1.01
C ASP A 13 -7.16 2.98 0.99
N LEU A 14 -6.26 3.16 0.02
CA LEU A 14 -5.00 2.41 -0.06
C LEU A 14 -4.11 2.65 1.17
N LYS A 15 -4.05 3.87 1.71
CA LYS A 15 -3.30 4.17 2.94
C LYS A 15 -3.88 3.40 4.14
N SER A 16 -5.21 3.37 4.26
CA SER A 16 -5.87 2.61 5.34
C SER A 16 -5.67 1.10 5.19
N GLU A 17 -5.72 0.57 3.96
CA GLU A 17 -5.43 -0.85 3.67
C GLU A 17 -4.00 -1.21 4.06
N PHE A 18 -3.02 -0.35 3.73
CA PHE A 18 -1.62 -0.54 4.13
C PHE A 18 -1.47 -0.69 5.64
N GLN A 19 -2.11 0.18 6.42
CA GLN A 19 -2.07 0.12 7.88
C GLN A 19 -2.68 -1.18 8.42
N GLN A 20 -3.80 -1.62 7.84
CA GLN A 20 -4.46 -2.86 8.25
C GLN A 20 -3.61 -4.11 8.05
N ILE A 21 -2.70 -4.12 7.07
CA ILE A 21 -1.76 -5.24 6.87
C ILE A 21 -0.94 -5.44 8.14
N PHE A 22 -0.40 -4.38 8.74
CA PHE A 22 0.41 -4.50 9.96
C PHE A 22 -0.43 -4.76 11.22
N GLU A 23 -1.66 -4.24 11.28
CA GLU A 23 -2.54 -4.47 12.43
C GLU A 23 -3.12 -5.89 12.48
N ARG A 24 -3.32 -6.54 11.32
CA ARG A 24 -4.02 -7.83 11.22
C ARG A 24 -3.10 -9.02 10.97
N SER A 25 -1.88 -8.78 10.51
CA SER A 25 -0.94 -9.87 10.23
C SER A 25 -0.49 -10.54 11.53
N LYS A 26 -0.73 -11.84 11.64
CA LYS A 26 -0.35 -12.66 12.81
C LYS A 26 1.06 -13.25 12.68
N ASP A 27 1.59 -13.28 11.47
CA ASP A 27 2.90 -13.82 11.13
C ASP A 27 3.51 -13.05 9.95
N LEU A 28 4.83 -13.18 9.83
CA LEU A 28 5.60 -12.51 8.78
C LEU A 28 5.22 -12.99 7.37
N GLY A 29 4.92 -14.28 7.18
CA GLY A 29 4.61 -14.83 5.87
C GLY A 29 3.32 -14.25 5.29
N THR A 30 2.23 -14.31 6.07
CA THR A 30 0.93 -13.76 5.68
C THR A 30 1.01 -12.25 5.47
N GLY A 31 1.74 -11.53 6.34
CA GLY A 31 1.91 -10.08 6.23
C GLY A 31 2.74 -9.65 5.01
N THR A 32 3.82 -10.37 4.71
CA THR A 32 4.63 -10.11 3.51
C THR A 32 3.84 -10.36 2.23
N LEU A 33 3.06 -11.44 2.16
CA LEU A 33 2.21 -11.71 1.00
C LEU A 33 1.16 -10.59 0.78
N ALA A 34 0.46 -10.19 1.86
CA ALA A 34 -0.51 -9.09 1.80
C ALA A 34 0.14 -7.75 1.39
N LEU A 35 1.35 -7.47 1.89
CA LEU A 35 2.11 -6.29 1.50
C LEU A 35 2.51 -6.31 0.02
N VAL A 36 2.94 -7.46 -0.52
CA VAL A 36 3.27 -7.60 -1.95
C VAL A 36 2.05 -7.34 -2.83
N ASP A 37 0.88 -7.87 -2.47
CA ASP A 37 -0.35 -7.64 -3.22
C ASP A 37 -0.80 -6.18 -3.14
N TRP A 38 -0.67 -5.55 -1.98
CA TRP A 38 -0.92 -4.12 -1.81
C TRP A 38 0.02 -3.27 -2.68
N LEU A 39 1.32 -3.58 -2.74
CA LEU A 39 2.29 -2.84 -3.56
C LEU A 39 1.91 -2.84 -5.04
N LYS A 40 1.48 -3.99 -5.59
CA LYS A 40 0.98 -4.09 -6.98
C LYS A 40 -0.24 -3.21 -7.22
N LYS A 41 -1.19 -3.21 -6.28
CA LYS A 41 -2.42 -2.39 -6.36
C LYS A 41 -2.11 -0.90 -6.24
N ALA A 42 -1.16 -0.53 -5.40
CA ALA A 42 -0.82 0.84 -5.04
C ALA A 42 0.07 1.56 -6.06
N GLU A 43 0.84 0.82 -6.88
CA GLU A 43 1.81 1.35 -7.84
C GLU A 43 1.31 2.52 -8.72
N PRO A 44 0.14 2.43 -9.39
CA PRO A 44 -0.32 3.53 -10.26
C PRO A 44 -0.60 4.84 -9.51
N TYR A 45 -0.91 4.76 -8.21
CA TYR A 45 -1.26 5.89 -7.34
C TYR A 45 -0.07 6.42 -6.54
N TYR A 46 0.87 5.54 -6.17
CA TYR A 46 2.05 5.85 -5.36
C TYR A 46 3.36 5.63 -6.14
N ARG A 47 3.44 6.25 -7.31
CA ARG A 47 4.53 6.06 -8.30
C ARG A 47 5.95 6.29 -7.78
N LYS A 48 6.11 7.03 -6.68
CA LYS A 48 7.43 7.25 -6.05
C LYS A 48 7.66 6.29 -4.86
N SER A 49 6.64 6.05 -4.05
CA SER A 49 6.77 5.29 -2.80
C SER A 49 6.86 3.79 -3.06
N VAL A 50 6.02 3.25 -3.95
CA VAL A 50 5.99 1.80 -4.23
C VAL A 50 7.33 1.29 -4.77
N PRO A 51 7.95 1.91 -5.79
CA PRO A 51 9.27 1.47 -6.26
C PRO A 51 10.36 1.62 -5.19
N THR A 52 10.24 2.61 -4.31
CA THR A 52 11.17 2.78 -3.19
C THR A 52 11.08 1.61 -2.23
N ILE A 53 9.87 1.21 -1.83
CA ILE A 53 9.65 0.07 -0.92
C ILE A 53 10.09 -1.25 -1.58
N GLN A 54 9.78 -1.47 -2.86
CA GLN A 54 10.20 -2.66 -3.60
C GLN A 54 11.73 -2.79 -3.76
N ARG A 55 12.46 -1.67 -3.74
CA ARG A 55 13.94 -1.65 -3.81
C ARG A 55 14.61 -1.96 -2.49
N PHE A 56 13.91 -1.84 -1.36
CA PHE A 56 14.46 -2.28 -0.09
C PHE A 56 14.35 -3.81 -0.03
N PRO A 57 15.48 -4.54 0.13
CA PRO A 57 15.41 -5.97 0.35
C PRO A 57 14.62 -6.20 1.64
N LEU A 58 13.47 -6.86 1.51
CA LEU A 58 12.78 -7.49 2.63
C LEU A 58 13.62 -8.72 2.99
N LEU A 59 14.61 -8.52 3.85
CA LEU A 59 15.70 -9.45 4.26
C LEU A 59 16.94 -9.41 3.37
#